data_AF-A0A6P0WIB3-F1
#
_entry.id   AF-A0A6P0WIB3-F1
#
_cell.length_a   1.000
_cell.length_b   1.000
_cell.length_c   1.000
_cell.angle_alpha   90.00
_cell.angle_beta   90.00
_cell.angle_gamma   90.00
#
_symmetry.space_group_name_H-M   'P 1'
#
loop_
_entity.id
_entity.type
_entity.pdbx_description
1 polymer ?
#
loop_
_entity_poly.entity_id
_entity_poly.type
_entity_poly.pdbx_seq_one_letter_code
_entity_poly.pdbx_strand_id
1 'polypeptide(L)'
;MDYTEILEKALNWGKENHPESNLHHHAAFANSVGYLVTGGSGGYGGPSIREHCVSHALAGDGFNVPTDTNIGVMTVQFPDGRLPRGGEWDFERACSFAEPICYGVLPAIASKVYNTEYCFDDDPNDLKEIEIRQRK
;
A
#
# COMPACT_ATOMS: atom_id res chain seq x y z
N MET A 1 -7.73 -13.45 -16.15
CA MET A 1 -6.36 -12.93 -16.12
C MET A 1 -5.64 -13.75 -15.08
N ASP A 2 -4.54 -14.40 -15.47
CA ASP A 2 -3.70 -15.15 -14.53
C ASP A 2 -3.04 -14.19 -13.53
N TYR A 3 -2.66 -14.70 -12.35
CA TYR A 3 -2.01 -13.89 -11.32
C TYR A 3 -0.75 -13.22 -11.84
N THR A 4 0.06 -13.95 -12.61
CA THR A 4 1.28 -13.46 -13.24
C THR A 4 1.01 -12.30 -14.20
N GLU A 5 -0.04 -12.42 -15.02
CA GLU A 5 -0.46 -11.37 -15.96
C GLU A 5 -0.88 -10.09 -15.22
N ILE A 6 -1.56 -10.21 -14.07
CA ILE A 6 -1.93 -9.05 -13.24
C ILE A 6 -0.69 -8.38 -12.66
N LEU A 7 0.26 -9.15 -12.13
CA LEU A 7 1.50 -8.63 -11.56
C LEU A 7 2.31 -7.86 -12.62
N GLU A 8 2.49 -8.45 -13.80
CA GLU A 8 3.22 -7.79 -14.90
C GLU A 8 2.52 -6.53 -15.38
N LYS A 9 1.18 -6.58 -15.53
CA LYS A 9 0.39 -5.43 -15.92
C LYS A 9 0.48 -4.30 -14.89
N ALA A 10 0.40 -4.61 -13.60
CA ALA A 10 0.54 -3.63 -12.53
C ALA A 10 1.96 -3.06 -12.45
N LEU A 11 2.99 -3.88 -12.64
CA LEU A 11 4.38 -3.43 -12.68
C LEU A 11 4.62 -2.44 -13.82
N ASN A 12 4.12 -2.76 -15.03
CA ASN A 12 4.25 -1.88 -16.19
C ASN A 12 3.49 -0.58 -15.98
N TRP A 13 2.24 -0.65 -15.49
CA TRP A 13 1.47 0.54 -15.14
C TRP A 13 2.23 1.42 -14.13
N GLY A 14 2.82 0.82 -13.10
CA GLY A 14 3.60 1.54 -12.09
C GLY A 14 4.80 2.27 -12.68
N LYS A 15 5.57 1.61 -13.56
CA LYS A 15 6.73 2.19 -14.24
C LYS A 15 6.34 3.31 -15.21
N GLU A 16 5.19 3.20 -15.86
CA GLU A 16 4.70 4.22 -16.79
C GLU A 16 4.22 5.48 -16.05
N ASN A 17 3.52 5.33 -14.92
CA ASN A 17 2.94 6.46 -14.18
C ASN A 17 3.90 7.07 -13.15
N HIS A 18 4.83 6.28 -12.61
CA HIS A 18 5.81 6.71 -11.60
C HIS A 18 7.25 6.38 -12.01
N PRO A 19 7.74 6.83 -13.17
CA PRO A 19 9.03 6.38 -13.73
C PRO A 19 10.25 6.70 -12.86
N GLU A 20 10.15 7.72 -12.01
CA GLU A 20 11.21 8.14 -11.09
C GLU A 20 11.20 7.35 -9.76
N SER A 21 10.21 6.48 -9.55
CA SER A 21 10.16 5.66 -8.35
C SER A 21 11.18 4.53 -8.38
N ASN A 22 11.49 4.01 -7.20
CA ASN A 22 12.44 2.92 -7.09
C ASN A 22 11.78 1.55 -7.30
N LEU A 23 12.63 0.55 -7.51
CA LEU A 23 12.31 -0.87 -7.60
C LEU A 23 11.34 -1.35 -6.50
N HIS A 24 11.59 -0.94 -5.24
CA HIS A 24 10.83 -1.43 -4.09
C HIS A 24 9.38 -0.95 -4.13
N HIS A 25 9.15 0.32 -4.48
CA HIS A 25 7.81 0.86 -4.66
C HIS A 25 7.06 0.21 -5.82
N HIS A 26 7.76 -0.03 -6.94
CA HIS A 26 7.17 -0.73 -8.08
C HIS A 26 6.78 -2.18 -7.75
N ALA A 27 7.65 -2.88 -7.02
CA ALA A 27 7.38 -4.23 -6.54
C ALA A 27 6.21 -4.25 -5.55
N ALA A 28 6.22 -3.37 -4.55
CA ALA A 28 5.16 -3.23 -3.58
C ALA A 28 3.81 -2.91 -4.23
N PHE A 29 3.80 -2.01 -5.22
CA PHE A 29 2.60 -1.68 -5.98
C PHE A 29 2.06 -2.88 -6.76
N ALA A 30 2.93 -3.57 -7.51
CA ALA A 30 2.52 -4.71 -8.32
C ALA A 30 1.92 -5.82 -7.46
N ASN A 31 2.59 -6.19 -6.36
CA ASN A 31 2.11 -7.21 -5.44
C ASN A 31 0.80 -6.78 -4.74
N SER A 32 0.67 -5.50 -4.37
CA SER A 32 -0.55 -4.95 -3.78
C SER A 32 -1.74 -5.02 -4.73
N VAL A 33 -1.56 -4.63 -6.00
CA VAL A 33 -2.61 -4.77 -7.03
C VAL A 33 -2.93 -6.24 -7.29
N GLY A 34 -1.91 -7.10 -7.35
CA GLY A 34 -2.09 -8.55 -7.43
C GLY A 34 -3.01 -9.08 -6.33
N TYR A 35 -2.71 -8.73 -5.08
CA TYR A 35 -3.52 -9.10 -3.92
C TYR A 35 -4.95 -8.55 -3.98
N LEU A 36 -5.12 -7.28 -4.34
CA LEU A 36 -6.44 -6.66 -4.43
C LEU A 36 -7.32 -7.34 -5.50
N VAL A 37 -6.74 -7.70 -6.64
CA VAL A 37 -7.50 -8.24 -7.77
C VAL A 37 -7.71 -9.76 -7.67
N THR A 38 -6.75 -10.52 -7.13
CA THR A 38 -6.82 -11.99 -7.13
C THR A 38 -6.95 -12.61 -5.75
N GLY A 39 -6.65 -11.88 -4.69
CA GLY A 39 -6.55 -12.39 -3.32
C GLY A 39 -5.24 -13.14 -3.04
N GLY A 40 -4.37 -13.32 -4.04
CA GLY A 40 -3.06 -13.94 -3.89
C GLY A 40 -2.03 -12.97 -3.31
N SER A 41 -1.14 -13.45 -2.43
CA SER A 41 -0.05 -12.64 -1.87
C SER A 41 1.32 -13.04 -2.43
N GLY A 42 2.23 -12.07 -2.52
CA GLY A 42 3.62 -12.26 -2.95
C GLY A 42 3.85 -11.78 -4.38
N GLY A 43 4.96 -12.20 -5.00
CA GLY A 43 5.35 -11.78 -6.35
C GLY A 43 6.79 -11.29 -6.35
N TYR A 44 6.99 -10.01 -6.59
CA TYR A 44 8.32 -9.40 -6.67
C TYR A 44 8.85 -9.08 -5.26
N GLY A 45 9.36 -10.08 -4.52
CA GLY A 45 10.14 -9.84 -3.29
C GLY A 45 9.37 -9.52 -2.00
N GLY A 46 8.04 -9.35 -2.08
CA GLY A 46 7.19 -8.99 -0.94
C GLY A 46 6.61 -10.16 -0.12
N PRO A 47 5.91 -9.87 1.00
CA PRO A 47 5.33 -8.56 1.32
C PRO A 47 6.25 -7.58 2.06
N SER A 48 6.36 -6.37 1.53
CA SER A 48 6.97 -5.19 2.15
C SER A 48 6.01 -4.45 3.09
N ILE A 49 6.53 -3.48 3.85
CA ILE A 49 5.76 -2.57 4.72
C ILE A 49 4.65 -1.89 3.93
N ARG A 50 4.91 -1.46 2.69
CA ARG A 50 3.89 -0.78 1.87
C ARG A 50 2.78 -1.74 1.43
N GLU A 51 3.11 -2.99 1.10
CA GLU A 51 2.09 -4.02 0.80
C GLU A 51 1.20 -4.30 2.01
N HIS A 52 1.80 -4.43 3.19
CA HIS A 52 1.04 -4.58 4.43
C HIS A 52 0.20 -3.34 4.72
N CYS A 53 0.71 -2.12 4.48
CA CYS A 53 -0.08 -0.90 4.62
C CYS A 53 -1.34 -0.91 3.72
N VAL A 54 -1.24 -1.42 2.48
CA VAL A 54 -2.41 -1.60 1.60
C VAL A 54 -3.41 -2.59 2.20
N SER A 55 -2.93 -3.73 2.71
CA SER A 55 -3.78 -4.73 3.37
C SER A 55 -4.50 -4.16 4.61
N HIS A 56 -3.77 -3.44 5.47
CA HIS A 56 -4.35 -2.76 6.65
C HIS A 56 -5.34 -1.66 6.29
N ALA A 57 -5.15 -1.00 5.14
CA ALA A 57 -6.11 -0.01 4.66
C ALA A 57 -7.47 -0.64 4.35
N LEU A 58 -7.53 -1.90 3.91
CA LEU A 58 -8.78 -2.64 3.72
C LEU A 58 -9.49 -2.97 5.05
N ALA A 59 -8.72 -3.25 6.10
CA ALA A 59 -9.23 -3.58 7.43
C ALA A 59 -9.80 -2.35 8.17
N GLY A 60 -9.64 -1.14 7.62
CA GLY A 60 -10.06 0.11 8.24
C GLY A 60 -9.04 0.72 9.19
N ASP A 61 -7.89 0.06 9.38
CA ASP A 61 -6.80 0.50 10.27
C ASP A 61 -5.73 1.32 9.53
N GLY A 62 -5.61 1.16 8.20
CA GLY A 62 -4.50 1.71 7.40
C GLY A 62 -4.75 3.02 6.67
N PHE A 63 -6.00 3.48 6.56
CA PHE A 63 -6.35 4.78 5.94
C PHE A 63 -7.03 5.72 6.94
N ASN A 64 -6.29 6.03 7.99
CA ASN A 64 -6.55 7.20 8.80
C ASN A 64 -5.97 8.42 8.05
N VAL A 65 -6.67 8.96 7.05
CA VAL A 65 -6.25 10.24 6.45
C VAL A 65 -6.36 11.30 7.53
N PRO A 66 -5.26 11.94 7.95
CA PRO A 66 -5.36 13.13 8.77
C PRO A 66 -6.02 14.20 7.90
N THR A 67 -7.31 14.45 8.14
CA THR A 67 -8.04 15.50 7.44
C THR A 67 -8.05 16.72 8.35
N ASP A 68 -7.47 17.82 7.86
CA ASP A 68 -7.57 19.10 8.55
C ASP A 68 -9.02 19.58 8.51
N THR A 69 -9.63 19.62 9.67
CA THR A 69 -10.96 20.22 9.88
C THR A 69 -10.80 21.54 10.65
N ASN A 70 -11.85 22.36 10.67
CA ASN A 70 -11.90 23.59 11.47
C ASN A 70 -11.78 23.37 12.99
N ILE A 71 -11.64 22.11 13.44
CA ILE A 71 -11.59 21.67 14.83
C ILE A 71 -10.31 20.87 15.14
N GLY A 72 -9.38 20.74 14.18
CA GLY A 72 -8.14 19.96 14.28
C GLY A 72 -8.08 18.78 13.30
N VAL A 73 -7.05 17.95 13.46
CA VAL A 73 -6.84 16.74 12.64
C VAL A 73 -7.82 15.65 13.06
N MET A 74 -8.77 15.29 12.19
CA MET A 74 -9.70 14.20 12.43
C MET A 74 -9.48 13.03 11.48
N THR A 75 -9.71 11.84 12.01
CA THR A 75 -9.67 10.57 11.28
C THR A 75 -11.03 10.28 10.67
N VAL A 76 -11.11 10.26 9.34
CA VAL A 76 -12.37 10.00 8.63
C VAL A 76 -12.54 8.49 8.40
N GLN A 77 -13.55 7.90 9.03
CA GLN A 77 -14.06 6.57 8.67
C GLN A 77 -15.06 6.73 7.52
N PHE A 78 -14.93 5.93 6.46
CA PHE A 78 -15.82 6.03 5.29
C PHE A 78 -17.28 5.67 5.66
N PRO A 79 -18.29 6.40 5.14
CA PRO A 79 -19.65 6.37 5.69
C PRO A 79 -20.45 5.09 5.37
N ASP A 80 -20.04 4.28 4.40
CA ASP A 80 -20.91 3.27 3.76
C ASP A 80 -20.46 1.80 3.94
N GLY A 81 -19.48 1.54 4.81
CA GLY A 81 -19.24 0.19 5.34
C GLY A 81 -18.54 -0.80 4.42
N ARG A 82 -17.20 -0.88 4.61
CA ARG A 82 -16.24 -1.89 4.12
C ARG A 82 -15.83 -1.77 2.66
N LEU A 83 -14.55 -1.48 2.46
CA LEU A 83 -13.86 -1.66 1.18
C LEU A 83 -14.00 -3.13 0.70
N PRO A 84 -13.97 -3.40 -0.62
CA PRO A 84 -13.97 -4.76 -1.13
C PRO A 84 -12.80 -5.56 -0.56
N ARG A 85 -12.97 -6.88 -0.39
CA ARG A 85 -11.89 -7.74 0.09
C ARG A 85 -10.84 -7.94 -1.00
N GLY A 86 -9.63 -8.36 -0.62
CA GLY A 86 -8.65 -8.83 -1.60
C GLY A 86 -9.26 -9.95 -2.45
N GLY A 87 -9.11 -9.85 -3.77
CA GLY A 87 -9.74 -10.73 -4.76
C GLY A 87 -11.06 -10.22 -5.34
N GLU A 88 -11.60 -9.11 -4.84
CA GLU A 88 -12.88 -8.54 -5.27
C GLU A 88 -12.74 -7.21 -6.02
N TRP A 89 -11.51 -6.78 -6.32
CA TRP A 89 -11.26 -5.49 -6.96
C TRP A 89 -11.10 -5.60 -8.48
N ASP A 90 -11.67 -4.63 -9.19
CA ASP A 90 -11.31 -4.35 -10.57
C ASP A 90 -9.89 -3.75 -10.64
N PHE A 91 -9.13 -4.11 -11.68
CA PHE A 91 -7.73 -3.70 -11.83
C PHE A 91 -7.51 -2.18 -11.71
N GLU A 92 -8.30 -1.37 -12.43
CA GLU A 92 -8.13 0.10 -12.42
C GLU A 92 -8.43 0.71 -11.05
N ARG A 93 -9.42 0.14 -10.34
CA ARG A 93 -9.78 0.55 -8.99
C ARG A 93 -8.70 0.14 -7.98
N ALA A 94 -8.12 -1.04 -8.15
CA ALA A 94 -6.99 -1.51 -7.35
C ALA A 94 -5.76 -0.63 -7.55
N CYS A 95 -5.43 -0.25 -8.79
CA CYS A 95 -4.33 0.68 -9.09
C CYS A 95 -4.55 2.03 -8.40
N SER A 96 -5.72 2.64 -8.59
CA SER A 96 -6.06 3.94 -7.99
C SER A 96 -5.99 3.92 -6.44
N PHE A 97 -6.31 2.78 -5.82
CA PHE A 97 -6.27 2.61 -4.37
C PHE A 97 -4.86 2.38 -3.84
N ALA A 98 -4.08 1.50 -4.48
CA ALA A 98 -2.73 1.15 -4.04
C ALA A 98 -1.70 2.24 -4.34
N GLU A 99 -1.89 3.01 -5.42
CA GLU A 99 -0.98 4.06 -5.88
C GLU A 99 -0.54 5.03 -4.79
N PRO A 100 -1.44 5.75 -4.08
CA PRO A 100 -1.03 6.73 -3.07
C PRO A 100 -0.33 6.08 -1.87
N ILE A 101 -0.52 4.79 -1.63
CA ILE A 101 0.11 4.05 -0.53
C ILE A 101 1.52 3.59 -0.93
N CYS A 102 1.66 3.09 -2.16
CA CYS A 102 2.90 2.52 -2.67
C CYS A 102 3.89 3.61 -3.14
N TYR A 103 3.40 4.72 -3.68
CA TYR A 103 4.24 5.79 -4.25
C TYR A 103 4.17 7.11 -3.47
N GLY A 104 3.18 7.28 -2.60
CA GLY A 104 3.00 8.49 -1.81
C GLY A 104 3.76 8.48 -0.48
N VAL A 105 3.37 9.38 0.40
CA VAL A 105 3.92 9.48 1.77
C VAL A 105 3.65 8.19 2.53
N LEU A 106 4.67 7.69 3.21
CA LEU A 106 4.59 6.47 3.99
C LEU A 106 3.45 6.56 5.03
N PRO A 107 2.46 5.65 5.03
CA PRO A 107 1.31 5.75 5.94
C PRO A 107 1.70 5.73 7.42
N ALA A 108 0.86 6.30 8.29
CA ALA A 108 1.11 6.32 9.73
C ALA A 108 1.14 4.91 10.35
N ILE A 109 0.35 3.98 9.79
CA ILE A 109 0.32 2.57 10.22
C ILE A 109 1.64 1.85 9.95
N ALA A 110 2.50 2.38 9.07
CA ALA A 110 3.78 1.76 8.72
C ALA A 110 4.68 1.53 9.93
N SER A 111 4.68 2.44 10.92
CA SER A 111 5.45 2.24 12.15
C SER A 111 4.94 1.07 12.99
N LYS A 112 3.63 0.79 12.97
CA LYS A 112 3.05 -0.39 13.63
C LYS A 112 3.43 -1.64 12.86
N VAL A 113 3.16 -1.66 11.53
CA VAL A 113 3.51 -2.75 10.61
C VAL A 113 4.97 -3.16 10.79
N TYR A 114 5.90 -2.20 10.74
CA TYR A 114 7.33 -2.44 10.93
C TYR A 114 7.68 -3.14 12.26
N ASN A 115 6.94 -2.84 13.33
CA ASN A 115 7.20 -3.41 14.65
C ASN A 115 6.47 -4.75 14.89
N THR A 116 5.36 -5.01 14.17
CA THR A 116 4.46 -6.11 14.47
C THR A 116 4.39 -7.18 13.38
N GLU A 117 4.86 -6.88 12.17
CA GLU A 117 4.73 -7.75 11.01
C GLU A 117 6.07 -8.06 10.36
N TYR A 118 6.11 -9.21 9.70
CA TYR A 118 7.28 -9.64 8.97
C TYR A 118 7.24 -9.04 7.55
N CYS A 119 8.18 -8.16 7.27
CA CYS A 119 8.30 -7.43 6.01
C CYS A 119 9.58 -7.85 5.27
N PHE A 120 9.51 -7.85 3.94
CA PHE A 120 10.62 -8.20 3.06
C PHE A 120 10.83 -7.13 1.99
N ASP A 121 12.08 -6.99 1.54
CA ASP A 121 12.48 -6.09 0.45
C ASP A 121 11.94 -4.65 0.60
N ASP A 122 11.88 -4.17 1.83
CA ASP A 122 11.48 -2.80 2.16
C ASP A 122 12.41 -1.77 1.53
N ASP A 123 11.86 -0.62 1.13
CA ASP A 123 12.67 0.51 0.69
C ASP A 123 13.55 0.99 1.86
N PRO A 124 14.89 1.04 1.71
CA PRO A 124 15.77 1.59 2.74
C PRO A 124 15.42 3.02 3.19
N ASN A 125 14.75 3.82 2.36
CA ASN A 125 14.29 5.16 2.73
C ASN A 125 13.04 5.12 3.63
N ASP A 126 12.12 4.19 3.40
CA ASP A 126 10.97 3.97 4.28
C ASP A 126 11.45 3.56 5.68
N LEU A 127 12.43 2.66 5.75
CA LEU A 127 13.03 2.23 7.03
C LEU A 127 13.63 3.41 7.81
N LYS A 128 14.40 4.28 7.13
CA LYS A 128 14.95 5.49 7.75
C LYS A 128 13.87 6.43 8.24
N GLU A 129 12.80 6.61 7.46
CA GLU A 129 11.69 7.47 7.84
C GLU A 129 10.99 6.94 9.10
N ILE A 130 10.75 5.62 9.18
CA ILE A 130 10.17 4.98 10.36
C ILE A 130 11.05 5.17 11.59
N GLU A 131 12.37 4.95 11.46
CA GLU A 131 13.31 5.18 12.57
C GLU A 131 13.27 6.63 13.08
N ILE A 132 13.16 7.61 12.19
CA ILE A 132 13.05 9.03 12.57
C ILE A 132 11.74 9.28 13.31
N ARG A 133 10.63 8.70 12.84
CA ARG A 133 9.31 8.83 13.48
C ARG A 133 9.30 8.27 14.91
N GLN A 134 10.04 7.19 15.16
CA GLN A 134 10.10 6.54 16.47
C GLN A 134 10.98 7.27 17.50
N ARG A 135 11.83 8.22 17.07
CA ARG A 135 12.72 9.00 17.96
C ARG A 135 12.09 10.30 18.46
N LYS A 136 10.92 10.68 17.95
CA LYS A 136 10.16 11.87 18.35
C LYS A 136 9.17 11.51 19.45
#